data_AF-A0A2G6LDP9-F1
#
_entry.id   AF-A0A2G6LDP9-F1
#
_cell.length_a   1.000
_cell.length_b   1.000
_cell.length_c   1.000
_cell.angle_alpha   90.00
_cell.angle_beta   90.00
_cell.angle_gamma   90.00
#
_symmetry.space_group_name_H-M   'P 1'
#
loop_
_entity.id
_entity.type
_entity.pdbx_description
1 polymer ?
#
loop_
_entity_poly.entity_id
_entity_poly.type
_entity_poly.pdbx_seq_one_letter_code
_entity_poly.pdbx_strand_id
1 'polypeptide(L)'
;MKKGQWIKTPDYTPDIIVRNIKPIDDNVIEVRRYNDANLREIAWMWLIVVCIFWTKDFIEKDIIYRNIRWTVLPINTLLKPQYDEYVLRTKYWNIPENQCYLNSKVFNRKNSKLTKSKAKAFCLAYTYKEEPIKTYEEYKKERLKTIGANYDGIFFIAFPLFLFLLAAAPKWRPLRFDTQRRLVYTWSFGRFYITRYPKQALGSNQVVSNYLSTSMLQPWIRFPEHGGLVFHIPHETRSRKPAKIDVGIFRPACKYQNYVLGKFLNHYLSSTNPAVEFSNYFHKEKFILSDVFNWFYQFSLFPAIGYNEKKTEARIQQWLADNPEAPDNHDNPLFKLMENFANNKPDRFYQ
;
A
#
# COMPACT_ATOMS: atom_id res chain seq x y z
N MET A 1 -17.43 9.92 54.28
CA MET A 1 -16.55 9.68 53.12
C MET A 1 -17.43 9.35 51.91
N LYS A 2 -17.63 10.31 51.00
CA LYS A 2 -18.36 10.09 49.74
C LYS A 2 -17.36 9.58 48.70
N LYS A 3 -17.46 8.30 48.30
CA LYS A 3 -16.64 7.73 47.23
C LYS A 3 -17.09 8.32 45.89
N GLY A 4 -16.15 9.07 45.29
CA GLY A 4 -16.00 9.45 43.88
C GLY A 4 -17.24 9.41 43.00
N GLN A 5 -17.72 10.61 42.63
CA GLN A 5 -18.45 10.81 41.38
C GLN A 5 -17.65 10.17 40.24
N TRP A 6 -18.25 9.20 39.56
CA TRP A 6 -17.84 8.81 38.23
C TRP A 6 -17.95 10.05 37.34
N ILE A 7 -16.82 10.66 37.01
CA ILE A 7 -16.73 11.56 35.86
C ILE A 7 -17.27 10.73 34.70
N LYS A 8 -18.38 11.16 34.08
CA LYS A 8 -18.94 10.53 32.88
C LYS A 8 -17.78 10.22 31.93
N THR A 9 -17.46 8.93 31.77
CA THR A 9 -16.37 8.51 30.89
C THR A 9 -16.61 9.11 29.51
N PRO A 10 -15.64 9.80 28.92
CA PRO A 10 -15.79 10.30 27.56
C PRO A 10 -16.03 9.12 26.61
N ASP A 11 -16.78 9.34 25.52
CA ASP A 11 -17.36 8.35 24.60
C ASP A 11 -16.38 7.42 23.84
N TYR A 12 -15.20 7.13 24.39
CA TYR A 12 -14.18 6.25 23.82
C TYR A 12 -13.83 5.10 24.75
N THR A 13 -13.55 3.94 24.15
CA THR A 13 -13.04 2.74 24.84
C THR A 13 -11.54 2.54 24.59
N PRO A 14 -10.80 1.89 25.51
CA PRO A 14 -9.37 1.58 25.32
C PRO A 14 -9.09 0.89 23.98
N ASP A 15 -9.96 -0.05 23.62
CA ASP A 15 -9.91 -0.78 22.36
C ASP A 15 -9.93 0.13 21.11
N ILE A 16 -10.70 1.22 21.13
CA ILE A 16 -10.77 2.17 20.00
C ILE A 16 -9.48 2.99 19.91
N ILE A 17 -8.93 3.40 21.06
CA ILE A 17 -7.78 4.31 21.17
C ILE A 17 -6.48 3.60 20.84
N VAL A 18 -6.21 2.44 21.44
CA VAL A 18 -4.96 1.68 21.25
C VAL A 18 -4.73 1.23 19.81
N ARG A 19 -5.81 1.12 19.01
CA ARG A 19 -5.72 0.82 17.57
C ARG A 19 -5.18 1.98 16.75
N ASN A 20 -5.37 3.21 17.22
CA ASN A 20 -4.94 4.44 16.56
C ASN A 20 -3.64 5.01 17.14
N ILE A 21 -3.40 4.77 18.43
CA ILE A 21 -2.35 5.41 19.20
C ILE A 21 -1.35 4.37 19.71
N LYS A 22 -0.07 4.74 19.72
CA LYS A 22 1.00 4.00 20.37
C LYS A 22 1.72 4.93 21.36
N PRO A 23 1.74 4.64 22.67
CA PRO A 23 2.59 5.39 23.60
C PRO A 23 4.07 5.11 23.30
N ILE A 24 4.90 6.15 23.27
CA ILE A 24 6.36 6.00 23.23
C ILE A 24 6.92 6.18 24.64
N ASP A 25 6.48 7.25 25.30
CA ASP A 25 6.97 7.74 26.58
C ASP A 25 5.79 8.36 27.35
N ASP A 26 5.97 8.68 28.62
CA ASP A 26 4.89 9.16 29.50
C ASP A 26 4.17 10.40 28.92
N ASN A 27 4.91 11.26 28.23
CA ASN A 27 4.40 12.51 27.65
C ASN A 27 4.28 12.49 26.11
N VAL A 28 4.68 11.39 25.46
CA VAL A 28 4.78 11.31 23.99
C VAL A 28 3.97 10.15 23.44
N ILE A 29 2.98 10.49 22.62
CA ILE A 29 2.15 9.54 21.89
C ILE A 29 2.33 9.64 20.38
N GLU A 30 2.26 8.50 19.70
CA GLU A 30 2.22 8.38 18.24
C GLU A 30 0.81 8.07 17.76
N VAL A 31 0.30 8.90 16.85
CA VAL A 31 -0.95 8.64 16.13
C VAL A 31 -0.62 8.14 14.73
N ARG A 32 -1.24 7.02 14.33
CA ARG A 32 -1.03 6.37 13.03
C ARG A 32 -1.51 7.22 11.86
N ARG A 33 -0.91 7.00 10.68
CA ARG A 33 -1.30 7.66 9.42
C ARG A 33 -2.42 6.88 8.73
N TYR A 34 -3.48 7.58 8.35
CA TYR A 34 -4.61 6.97 7.63
C TYR A 34 -4.22 6.57 6.20
N ASN A 35 -3.52 7.45 5.49
CA ASN A 35 -3.29 7.29 4.04
C ASN A 35 -2.26 6.20 3.67
N ASP A 36 -1.41 5.77 4.62
CA ASP A 36 -0.39 4.73 4.37
C ASP A 36 -1.02 3.40 3.95
N ALA A 37 -2.16 3.06 4.56
CA ALA A 37 -2.83 1.80 4.33
C ALA A 37 -3.71 1.78 3.06
N ASN A 38 -4.15 2.94 2.56
CA ASN A 38 -4.87 3.04 1.26
C ASN A 38 -4.01 2.53 0.11
N LEU A 39 -2.78 3.05 -0.02
CA LEU A 39 -1.88 2.70 -1.12
C LEU A 39 -1.51 1.21 -1.08
N ARG A 40 -1.25 0.69 0.13
CA ARG A 40 -0.93 -0.73 0.34
C ARG A 40 -2.10 -1.65 0.08
N GLU A 41 -3.33 -1.24 0.41
CA GLU A 41 -4.51 -2.04 0.09
C GLU A 41 -4.61 -2.28 -1.42
N ILE A 42 -4.46 -1.22 -2.22
CA ILE A 42 -4.48 -1.33 -3.68
C ILE A 42 -3.34 -2.24 -4.15
N ALA A 43 -2.12 -2.05 -3.65
CA ALA A 43 -0.97 -2.87 -4.02
C ALA A 43 -1.18 -4.35 -3.69
N TRP A 44 -1.64 -4.67 -2.48
CA TRP A 44 -1.92 -6.05 -2.06
C TRP A 44 -3.05 -6.70 -2.84
N MET A 45 -4.16 -5.98 -3.08
CA MET A 45 -5.28 -6.51 -3.88
C MET A 45 -4.81 -6.89 -5.28
N TRP A 46 -4.08 -6.00 -5.95
CA TRP A 46 -3.54 -6.30 -7.29
C TRP A 46 -2.49 -7.40 -7.25
N LEU A 47 -1.63 -7.45 -6.23
CA LEU A 47 -0.65 -8.51 -6.09
C LEU A 47 -1.32 -9.88 -5.96
N ILE A 48 -2.36 -10.01 -5.13
CA ILE A 48 -3.11 -11.27 -4.98
C ILE A 48 -3.74 -11.68 -6.31
N VAL A 49 -4.39 -10.74 -7.01
CA VAL A 49 -5.01 -11.01 -8.32
C VAL A 49 -3.95 -11.50 -9.31
N VAL A 50 -2.81 -10.83 -9.41
CA VAL A 50 -1.70 -11.23 -10.28
C VAL A 50 -1.17 -12.60 -9.90
N CYS A 51 -0.98 -12.89 -8.61
CA CYS A 51 -0.53 -14.20 -8.13
C CYS A 51 -1.50 -15.32 -8.50
N ILE A 52 -2.82 -15.10 -8.46
CA ILE A 52 -3.82 -16.08 -8.87
C ILE A 52 -3.69 -16.37 -10.37
N PHE A 53 -3.64 -15.33 -11.21
CA PHE A 53 -3.47 -15.50 -12.65
C PHE A 53 -2.16 -16.20 -13.00
N TRP A 54 -1.06 -15.80 -12.35
CA TRP A 54 0.24 -16.43 -12.48
C TRP A 54 0.20 -17.91 -12.11
N THR A 55 -0.40 -18.25 -10.96
CA THR A 55 -0.47 -19.64 -10.50
C THR A 55 -1.25 -20.50 -11.48
N LYS A 56 -2.40 -19.99 -11.95
CA LYS A 56 -3.22 -20.68 -12.95
C LYS A 56 -2.45 -20.90 -14.25
N ASP A 57 -1.84 -19.85 -14.81
CA ASP A 57 -1.10 -19.93 -16.07
C ASP A 57 0.14 -20.83 -15.95
N PHE A 58 0.80 -20.85 -14.79
CA PHE A 58 1.93 -21.75 -14.54
C PHE A 58 1.51 -23.24 -14.51
N ILE A 59 0.31 -23.55 -13.99
CA ILE A 59 -0.26 -24.91 -14.02
C ILE A 59 -0.64 -25.30 -15.45
N GLU A 60 -1.28 -24.38 -16.20
CA GLU A 60 -1.76 -24.61 -17.56
C GLU A 60 -0.64 -24.50 -18.63
N LYS A 61 0.53 -23.96 -18.24
CA LYS A 61 1.69 -23.68 -19.10
C LYS A 61 1.36 -22.78 -20.29
N ASP A 62 0.56 -21.76 -20.06
CA ASP A 62 0.02 -20.90 -21.12
C ASP A 62 0.95 -19.70 -21.43
N ILE A 63 0.38 -18.52 -21.71
CA ILE A 63 1.10 -17.37 -22.28
C ILE A 63 2.14 -16.84 -21.30
N ILE A 64 1.77 -16.64 -20.03
CA ILE A 64 2.66 -16.01 -19.03
C ILE A 64 3.85 -16.94 -18.77
N TYR A 65 3.61 -18.22 -18.53
CA TYR A 65 4.63 -19.24 -18.33
C TYR A 65 5.57 -19.32 -19.53
N ARG A 66 5.03 -19.39 -20.75
CA ARG A 66 5.84 -19.45 -21.97
C ARG A 66 6.71 -18.21 -22.10
N ASN A 67 6.17 -17.02 -21.88
CA ASN A 67 6.90 -15.76 -22.01
C ASN A 67 8.00 -15.62 -20.94
N ILE A 68 7.71 -15.94 -19.67
CA ILE A 68 8.71 -15.99 -18.60
C ILE A 68 9.82 -16.99 -18.93
N ARG A 69 9.45 -18.19 -19.42
CA ARG A 69 10.39 -19.24 -19.79
C ARG A 69 11.36 -18.77 -20.88
N TRP A 70 10.86 -18.07 -21.90
CA TRP A 70 11.67 -17.47 -22.97
C TRP A 70 12.60 -16.34 -22.50
N THR A 71 12.24 -15.63 -21.43
CA THR A 71 13.06 -14.56 -20.85
C THR A 71 14.16 -15.10 -19.92
N VAL A 72 13.86 -16.12 -19.12
CA VAL A 72 14.78 -16.60 -18.07
C VAL A 72 15.76 -17.66 -18.58
N LEU A 73 15.32 -18.57 -19.46
CA LEU A 73 16.16 -19.68 -19.90
C LEU A 73 17.06 -19.29 -21.08
N PRO A 74 18.29 -19.84 -21.16
CA PRO A 74 19.17 -19.59 -22.29
C PRO A 74 18.51 -20.01 -23.60
N ILE A 75 18.55 -19.15 -24.61
CA ILE A 75 17.94 -19.34 -25.94
C ILE A 75 18.21 -20.74 -26.51
N ASN A 76 19.45 -21.22 -26.39
CA ASN A 76 19.84 -22.53 -26.92
C ASN A 76 19.12 -23.70 -26.23
N THR A 77 18.82 -23.60 -24.92
CA THR A 77 18.08 -24.66 -24.19
C THR A 77 16.63 -24.80 -24.64
N LEU A 78 16.05 -23.72 -25.19
CA LEU A 78 14.68 -23.70 -25.69
C LEU A 78 14.59 -24.07 -27.17
N LEU A 79 15.51 -23.55 -27.97
CA LEU A 79 15.48 -23.69 -29.43
C LEU A 79 16.12 -24.99 -29.92
N LYS A 80 17.11 -25.55 -29.21
CA LYS A 80 17.79 -26.77 -29.67
C LYS A 80 16.84 -27.97 -29.76
N PRO A 81 16.00 -28.28 -28.75
CA PRO A 81 15.01 -29.36 -28.87
C PRO A 81 13.99 -29.11 -29.98
N GLN A 82 13.57 -27.85 -30.20
CA GLN A 82 12.65 -27.50 -31.28
C GLN A 82 13.29 -27.66 -32.67
N TYR A 83 14.58 -27.34 -32.78
CA TYR A 83 15.36 -27.54 -33.99
C TYR A 83 15.56 -29.03 -34.27
N ASP A 84 15.91 -29.82 -33.26
CA ASP A 84 16.06 -31.27 -33.39
C ASP A 84 14.74 -31.90 -33.87
N GLU A 85 13.59 -31.49 -33.31
CA GLU A 85 12.27 -31.92 -33.78
C GLU A 85 11.99 -31.46 -35.23
N TYR A 86 12.36 -30.23 -35.60
CA TYR A 86 12.23 -29.72 -36.96
C TYR A 86 13.05 -30.54 -37.96
N VAL A 87 14.30 -30.88 -37.61
CA VAL A 87 15.18 -31.73 -38.43
C VAL A 87 14.62 -33.14 -38.56
N LEU A 88 14.12 -33.74 -37.48
CA LEU A 88 13.48 -35.06 -37.54
C LEU A 88 12.22 -35.00 -38.41
N ARG A 89 11.35 -34.01 -38.22
CA ARG A 89 10.11 -33.86 -38.98
C ARG A 89 10.39 -33.69 -40.47
N THR A 90 11.33 -32.85 -40.85
CA THR A 90 11.74 -32.66 -42.26
C THR A 90 12.37 -33.93 -42.84
N LYS A 91 13.21 -34.65 -42.07
CA LYS A 91 13.82 -35.91 -42.51
C LYS A 91 12.81 -37.07 -42.67
N TYR A 92 11.82 -37.18 -41.79
CA TYR A 92 10.79 -38.25 -41.84
C TYR A 92 9.62 -37.94 -42.77
N TRP A 93 9.39 -36.69 -43.15
CA TRP A 93 8.40 -36.33 -44.17
C TRP A 93 8.98 -36.25 -45.58
N ASN A 94 10.29 -36.10 -45.73
CA ASN A 94 11.01 -36.24 -47.00
C ASN A 94 11.29 -37.73 -47.31
N ILE A 95 10.24 -38.55 -47.31
CA ILE A 95 10.32 -39.95 -47.76
C ILE A 95 10.17 -39.94 -49.29
N PRO A 96 11.14 -40.50 -50.04
CA PRO A 96 11.03 -40.56 -51.49
C PRO A 96 9.78 -41.38 -51.89
N GLU A 97 9.17 -41.00 -53.01
CA GLU A 97 7.84 -41.42 -53.49
C GLU A 97 7.57 -42.94 -53.42
N ASN A 98 8.64 -43.72 -53.49
CA ASN A 98 8.70 -45.19 -53.45
C ASN A 98 8.50 -45.82 -52.05
N GLN A 99 8.57 -45.07 -50.94
CA GLN A 99 8.35 -45.61 -49.58
C GLN A 99 7.03 -45.18 -48.92
N CYS A 100 6.30 -44.23 -49.51
CA CYS A 100 5.01 -43.73 -48.97
C CYS A 100 3.92 -44.83 -48.92
N TYR A 101 4.03 -45.85 -49.77
CA TYR A 101 3.09 -46.96 -49.84
C TYR A 101 3.07 -47.86 -48.60
N LEU A 102 4.16 -47.93 -47.82
CA LEU A 102 4.26 -48.80 -46.64
C LEU A 102 3.47 -48.28 -45.44
N ASN A 103 3.39 -46.95 -45.24
CA ASN A 103 2.63 -46.36 -44.13
C ASN A 103 1.12 -46.19 -44.41
N SER A 104 0.70 -46.28 -45.68
CA SER A 104 -0.72 -46.30 -46.03
C SER A 104 -1.46 -47.49 -45.40
N LYS A 105 -0.79 -48.64 -45.22
CA LYS A 105 -1.36 -49.82 -44.52
C LYS A 105 -1.61 -49.58 -43.03
N VAL A 106 -0.79 -48.75 -42.38
CA VAL A 106 -0.93 -48.40 -40.95
C VAL A 106 -2.07 -47.38 -40.77
N PHE A 107 -2.23 -46.44 -41.70
CA PHE A 107 -3.30 -45.44 -41.67
C PHE A 107 -4.68 -46.01 -42.05
N ASN A 108 -4.73 -47.05 -42.90
CA ASN A 108 -5.97 -47.68 -43.38
C ASN A 108 -6.76 -48.44 -42.29
N ARG A 109 -6.17 -48.72 -41.12
CA ARG A 109 -6.90 -49.42 -40.04
C ARG A 109 -7.96 -48.57 -39.34
N LYS A 110 -7.96 -47.24 -39.49
CA LYS A 110 -8.90 -46.34 -38.78
C LYS A 110 -9.91 -45.61 -39.66
N ASN A 111 -9.74 -45.56 -40.98
CA ASN A 111 -10.67 -44.83 -41.87
C ASN A 111 -10.98 -45.66 -43.12
N SER A 112 -12.11 -46.39 -43.10
CA SER A 112 -12.52 -47.37 -44.13
C SER A 112 -13.01 -46.79 -45.47
N LYS A 113 -12.75 -45.52 -45.79
CA LYS A 113 -13.31 -44.85 -46.99
C LYS A 113 -12.32 -44.01 -47.81
N LEU A 114 -11.01 -44.25 -47.69
CA LEU A 114 -10.03 -43.59 -48.56
C LEU A 114 -9.68 -44.50 -49.75
N THR A 115 -10.16 -44.15 -50.95
CA THR A 115 -9.80 -44.85 -52.18
C THR A 115 -8.31 -44.64 -52.52
N LYS A 116 -7.67 -45.64 -53.15
CA LYS A 116 -6.24 -45.59 -53.56
C LYS A 116 -5.86 -44.31 -54.31
N SER A 117 -6.77 -43.75 -55.11
CA SER A 117 -6.56 -42.50 -55.86
C SER A 117 -6.50 -41.26 -54.96
N LYS A 118 -7.35 -41.17 -53.91
CA LYS A 118 -7.34 -40.08 -52.94
C LYS A 118 -6.14 -40.14 -52.01
N ALA A 119 -5.71 -41.34 -51.61
CA ALA A 119 -4.46 -41.52 -50.85
C ALA A 119 -3.22 -41.08 -51.66
N LYS A 120 -3.20 -41.42 -52.96
CA LYS A 120 -2.13 -41.01 -53.87
C LYS A 120 -2.12 -39.50 -54.11
N ALA A 121 -3.29 -38.87 -54.29
CA ALA A 121 -3.42 -37.42 -54.41
C ALA A 121 -3.07 -36.68 -53.11
N PHE A 122 -3.41 -37.25 -51.94
CA PHE A 122 -3.05 -36.69 -50.64
C PHE A 122 -1.53 -36.75 -50.40
N CYS A 123 -0.87 -37.83 -50.82
CA CYS A 123 0.60 -37.92 -50.81
C CYS A 123 1.22 -36.93 -51.82
N LEU A 124 0.69 -36.86 -53.05
CA LEU A 124 1.21 -35.96 -54.10
C LEU A 124 1.07 -34.48 -53.74
N ALA A 125 -0.02 -34.10 -53.07
CA ALA A 125 -0.26 -32.73 -52.64
C ALA A 125 0.65 -32.30 -51.47
N TYR A 126 1.17 -33.25 -50.69
CA TYR A 126 2.11 -32.99 -49.60
C TYR A 126 3.59 -33.10 -50.02
N THR A 127 3.89 -33.66 -51.19
CA THR A 127 5.27 -33.84 -51.69
C THR A 127 5.89 -32.62 -52.36
N TYR A 128 5.32 -31.41 -52.31
CA TYR A 128 5.97 -30.26 -52.96
C TYR A 128 6.05 -29.01 -52.08
N LYS A 129 6.96 -29.08 -51.12
CA LYS A 129 7.89 -27.99 -50.83
C LYS A 129 9.13 -28.60 -50.18
N GLU A 130 10.09 -29.03 -51.00
CA GLU A 130 11.42 -29.40 -50.53
C GLU A 130 12.11 -28.15 -49.99
N GLU A 131 11.79 -27.74 -48.76
CA GLU A 131 12.55 -26.70 -48.09
C GLU A 131 13.86 -27.33 -47.58
N PRO A 132 15.04 -26.81 -47.99
CA PRO A 132 16.31 -27.33 -47.50
C PRO A 132 16.37 -27.19 -45.98
N ILE A 133 16.93 -28.21 -45.32
CA ILE A 133 17.11 -28.20 -43.86
C ILE A 133 18.01 -27.01 -43.51
N LYS A 134 17.43 -25.99 -42.88
CA LYS A 134 18.15 -24.79 -42.46
C LYS A 134 19.21 -25.13 -41.42
N THR A 135 20.32 -24.40 -41.42
CA THR A 135 21.30 -24.51 -40.34
C THR A 135 20.71 -24.03 -39.01
N TYR A 136 21.27 -24.48 -37.89
CA TYR A 136 20.77 -24.08 -36.56
C TYR A 136 20.76 -22.56 -36.37
N GLU A 137 21.80 -21.86 -36.85
CA GLU A 137 21.91 -20.40 -36.72
C GLU A 137 20.88 -19.65 -37.56
N GLU A 138 20.57 -20.13 -38.77
CA GLU A 138 19.51 -19.57 -39.61
C GLU A 138 18.13 -19.79 -39.00
N TYR A 139 17.85 -21.03 -38.54
CA TYR A 139 16.62 -21.36 -37.83
C TYR A 139 16.45 -20.50 -36.58
N LYS A 140 17.51 -20.36 -35.77
CA LYS A 140 17.53 -19.53 -34.57
C LYS A 140 17.23 -18.07 -34.90
N LYS A 141 17.89 -17.50 -35.92
CA LYS A 141 17.69 -16.10 -36.34
C LYS A 141 16.26 -15.84 -36.82
N GLU A 142 15.68 -16.77 -37.58
CA GLU A 142 14.29 -16.68 -38.05
C GLU A 142 13.31 -16.78 -36.88
N ARG A 143 13.49 -17.76 -35.99
CA ARG A 143 12.63 -17.93 -34.81
C ARG A 143 12.70 -16.73 -33.88
N LEU A 144 13.88 -16.15 -33.67
CA LEU A 144 14.04 -14.93 -32.88
C LEU A 144 13.34 -13.71 -33.51
N LYS A 145 13.28 -13.61 -34.84
CA LYS A 145 12.50 -12.56 -35.52
C LYS A 145 10.99 -12.75 -35.34
N THR A 146 10.51 -13.99 -35.43
CA THR A 146 9.08 -14.32 -35.26
C THR A 146 8.61 -14.18 -33.82
N ILE A 147 9.46 -14.55 -32.86
CA ILE A 147 9.15 -14.47 -31.43
C ILE A 147 9.11 -13.00 -30.96
N GLY A 148 9.80 -12.09 -31.67
CA GLY A 148 9.89 -10.69 -31.27
C GLY A 148 10.73 -10.54 -30.00
N ALA A 149 11.34 -9.38 -29.79
CA ALA A 149 12.07 -9.13 -28.54
C ALA A 149 11.12 -9.31 -27.35
N ASN A 150 11.37 -10.33 -26.52
CA ASN A 150 10.53 -10.77 -25.40
C ASN A 150 10.48 -9.75 -24.24
N TYR A 151 9.96 -8.55 -24.49
CA TYR A 151 9.67 -7.56 -23.45
C TYR A 151 8.56 -8.04 -22.52
N ASP A 152 7.64 -8.87 -23.01
CA ASP A 152 6.49 -9.36 -22.27
C ASP A 152 6.88 -10.21 -21.06
N GLY A 153 7.86 -11.11 -21.20
CA GLY A 153 8.30 -11.96 -20.08
C GLY A 153 8.99 -11.15 -18.98
N ILE A 154 9.76 -10.11 -19.34
CA ILE A 154 10.33 -9.17 -18.37
C ILE A 154 9.21 -8.41 -17.65
N PHE A 155 8.21 -7.93 -18.38
CA PHE A 155 7.06 -7.26 -17.78
C PHE A 155 6.34 -8.17 -16.80
N PHE A 156 6.07 -9.43 -17.18
CA PHE A 156 5.42 -10.38 -16.30
C PHE A 156 6.22 -10.60 -15.01
N ILE A 157 7.55 -10.62 -15.04
CA ILE A 157 8.38 -10.74 -13.82
C ILE A 157 8.41 -9.42 -13.03
N ALA A 158 8.61 -8.30 -13.70
CA ALA A 158 8.83 -7.00 -13.08
C ALA A 158 7.57 -6.43 -12.43
N PHE A 159 6.39 -6.67 -13.01
CA PHE A 159 5.12 -6.15 -12.52
C PHE A 159 4.70 -6.69 -11.12
N PRO A 160 4.66 -8.01 -10.86
CA PRO A 160 4.39 -8.53 -9.53
C PRO A 160 5.48 -8.14 -8.53
N LEU A 161 6.75 -8.08 -8.97
CA LEU A 161 7.84 -7.60 -8.12
C LEU A 161 7.61 -6.13 -7.73
N PHE A 162 7.22 -5.29 -8.68
CA PHE A 162 6.86 -3.89 -8.43
C PHE A 162 5.69 -3.77 -7.44
N LEU A 163 4.62 -4.55 -7.64
CA LEU A 163 3.48 -4.57 -6.72
C LEU A 163 3.88 -5.06 -5.33
N PHE A 164 4.75 -6.06 -5.24
CA PHE A 164 5.29 -6.56 -3.98
C PHE A 164 6.13 -5.50 -3.26
N LEU A 165 7.03 -4.82 -3.97
CA LEU A 165 7.83 -3.73 -3.41
C LEU A 165 6.95 -2.56 -2.95
N LEU A 166 5.88 -2.24 -3.70
CA LEU A 166 4.92 -1.22 -3.31
C LEU A 166 4.11 -1.62 -2.06
N ALA A 167 3.69 -2.88 -1.97
CA ALA A 167 2.99 -3.42 -0.81
C ALA A 167 3.90 -3.49 0.43
N ALA A 168 5.18 -3.82 0.24
CA ALA A 168 6.19 -3.93 1.27
C ALA A 168 6.86 -2.60 1.65
N ALA A 169 6.54 -1.51 0.95
CA ALA A 169 7.15 -0.19 1.09
C ALA A 169 7.23 0.27 2.56
N PRO A 170 8.20 1.11 2.96
CA PRO A 170 8.33 1.57 4.34
C PRO A 170 7.09 2.33 4.82
N LYS A 171 6.74 2.17 6.10
CA LYS A 171 5.60 2.87 6.74
C LYS A 171 5.76 4.38 6.68
N TRP A 172 4.64 5.07 6.46
CA TRP A 172 4.61 6.52 6.61
C TRP A 172 4.79 6.86 8.09
N ARG A 173 5.52 7.94 8.36
CA ARG A 173 5.86 8.30 9.73
C ARG A 173 4.61 8.76 10.50
N PRO A 174 4.44 8.31 11.75
CA PRO A 174 3.30 8.71 12.58
C PRO A 174 3.36 10.20 12.94
N LEU A 175 2.23 10.73 13.38
CA LEU A 175 2.14 12.05 13.97
C LEU A 175 2.41 11.94 15.47
N ARG A 176 3.35 12.73 16.00
CA ARG A 176 3.69 12.71 17.43
C ARG A 176 3.12 13.91 18.15
N PHE A 177 2.61 13.66 19.34
CA PHE A 177 2.17 14.68 20.27
C PHE A 177 3.02 14.57 21.53
N ASP A 178 3.67 15.66 21.89
CA ASP A 178 4.46 15.84 23.11
C ASP A 178 3.72 16.84 23.99
N THR A 179 3.16 16.35 25.09
CA THR A 179 2.32 17.16 25.98
C THR A 179 3.14 18.07 26.89
N GLN A 180 4.35 17.64 27.27
CA GLN A 180 5.24 18.39 28.14
C GLN A 180 5.73 19.67 27.46
N ARG A 181 6.15 19.56 26.19
CA ARG A 181 6.62 20.70 25.38
C ARG A 181 5.50 21.38 24.58
N ARG A 182 4.29 20.83 24.63
CA ARG A 182 3.12 21.22 23.81
C ARG A 182 3.39 21.21 22.32
N LEU A 183 4.08 20.18 21.84
CA LEU A 183 4.49 20.07 20.44
C LEU A 183 3.68 19.01 19.70
N VAL A 184 3.37 19.33 18.45
CA VAL A 184 2.83 18.38 17.48
C VAL A 184 3.77 18.35 16.29
N TYR A 185 4.38 17.20 16.02
CA TYR A 185 5.41 17.12 15.00
C TYR A 185 5.41 15.79 14.22
N THR A 186 5.88 15.86 12.99
CA THR A 186 6.10 14.68 12.15
C THR A 186 7.13 14.98 11.07
N TRP A 187 7.62 13.91 10.44
CA TRP A 187 8.47 13.99 9.27
C TRP A 187 7.71 13.43 8.07
N SER A 188 7.67 14.16 6.97
CA SER A 188 7.03 13.71 5.74
C SER A 188 7.95 13.99 4.55
N PHE A 189 8.29 12.96 3.77
CA PHE A 189 9.16 13.04 2.59
C PHE A 189 10.44 13.89 2.81
N GLY A 190 11.16 13.62 3.90
CA GLY A 190 12.41 14.31 4.23
C GLY A 190 12.26 15.75 4.75
N ARG A 191 11.02 16.22 4.96
CA ARG A 191 10.71 17.54 5.52
C ARG A 191 10.18 17.40 6.94
N PHE A 192 10.51 18.38 7.78
CA PHE A 192 10.09 18.42 9.17
C PHE A 192 8.94 19.41 9.37
N TYR A 193 7.88 18.92 10.00
CA TYR A 193 6.67 19.66 10.30
C TYR A 193 6.51 19.67 11.81
N ILE A 194 6.37 20.86 12.37
CA ILE A 194 6.33 21.07 13.82
C ILE A 194 5.47 22.28 14.12
N THR A 195 4.68 22.18 15.18
CA THR A 195 3.90 23.29 15.70
C THR A 195 3.80 23.19 17.21
N ARG A 196 3.67 24.33 17.88
CA ARG A 196 3.52 24.42 19.33
C ARG A 196 2.17 25.01 19.69
N TYR A 197 1.36 24.26 20.42
CA TYR A 197 0.02 24.70 20.81
C TYR A 197 0.07 25.58 22.08
N PRO A 198 -0.89 26.51 22.23
CA PRO A 198 -0.86 27.52 23.29
C PRO A 198 -1.02 26.90 24.70
N LYS A 199 -0.48 27.57 25.73
CA LYS A 199 -0.65 27.16 27.14
C LYS A 199 -2.13 27.11 27.55
N GLN A 200 -2.92 28.03 27.01
CA GLN A 200 -4.37 28.15 27.23
C GLN A 200 -5.15 26.93 26.73
N ALA A 201 -4.52 26.06 25.94
CA ALA A 201 -5.10 24.77 25.55
C ALA A 201 -5.19 23.79 26.74
N LEU A 202 -4.35 23.97 27.77
CA LEU A 202 -4.43 23.24 29.03
C LEU A 202 -5.72 23.67 29.75
N GLY A 203 -6.61 22.71 30.01
CA GLY A 203 -7.92 22.92 30.62
C GLY A 203 -9.04 23.33 29.65
N SER A 204 -8.76 23.57 28.36
CA SER A 204 -9.79 23.93 27.37
C SER A 204 -9.72 23.11 26.09
N ASN A 205 -10.65 22.16 25.96
CA ASN A 205 -10.82 21.32 24.76
C ASN A 205 -11.11 22.15 23.49
N GLN A 206 -11.81 23.27 23.63
CA GLN A 206 -12.22 24.10 22.50
C GLN A 206 -11.02 24.85 21.89
N VAL A 207 -10.08 25.30 22.73
CA VAL A 207 -8.83 25.92 22.28
C VAL A 207 -7.97 24.91 21.52
N VAL A 208 -7.83 23.67 22.02
CA VAL A 208 -7.13 22.59 21.32
C VAL A 208 -7.75 22.31 19.96
N SER A 209 -9.08 22.12 19.91
CA SER A 209 -9.80 21.78 18.69
C SER A 209 -9.68 22.88 17.63
N ASN A 210 -9.79 24.15 18.03
CA ASN A 210 -9.66 25.29 17.13
C ASN A 210 -8.23 25.42 16.61
N TYR A 211 -7.22 25.22 17.48
CA TYR A 211 -5.82 25.32 17.12
C TYR A 211 -5.39 24.24 16.12
N LEU A 212 -5.78 22.98 16.38
CA LEU A 212 -5.43 21.87 15.52
C LEU A 212 -6.19 21.88 14.20
N SER A 213 -7.28 22.65 14.10
CA SER A 213 -8.10 22.81 12.89
C SER A 213 -8.51 21.46 12.28
N THR A 214 -8.97 20.55 13.14
CA THR A 214 -9.25 19.17 12.73
C THR A 214 -10.44 19.09 11.77
N SER A 215 -10.24 18.48 10.61
CA SER A 215 -11.33 18.14 9.68
C SER A 215 -11.37 16.64 9.39
N MET A 216 -12.46 16.14 8.82
CA MET A 216 -12.57 14.75 8.40
C MET A 216 -12.34 14.63 6.90
N LEU A 217 -11.43 13.73 6.51
CA LEU A 217 -11.24 13.34 5.13
C LEU A 217 -12.40 12.44 4.70
N GLN A 218 -13.21 12.89 3.75
CA GLN A 218 -14.20 12.03 3.12
C GLN A 218 -13.51 11.07 2.13
N PRO A 219 -13.57 9.74 2.34
CA PRO A 219 -13.03 8.79 1.38
C PRO A 219 -13.90 8.75 0.11
N TRP A 220 -13.30 8.57 -1.07
CA TRP A 220 -14.09 8.51 -2.32
C TRP A 220 -14.80 7.15 -2.52
N ILE A 221 -14.21 6.04 -2.06
CA ILE A 221 -14.77 4.67 -2.18
C ILE A 221 -15.58 4.25 -0.95
N ARG A 222 -15.41 4.91 0.20
CA ARG A 222 -15.93 4.42 1.50
C ARG A 222 -16.95 5.38 2.10
N PHE A 223 -17.72 4.85 3.06
CA PHE A 223 -18.65 5.66 3.84
C PHE A 223 -17.93 6.83 4.52
N PRO A 224 -18.56 8.02 4.59
CA PRO A 224 -18.00 9.20 5.25
C PRO A 224 -17.61 8.94 6.71
N GLU A 225 -18.32 8.04 7.40
CA GLU A 225 -18.10 7.63 8.79
C GLU A 225 -16.72 6.99 9.03
N HIS A 226 -16.05 6.53 7.96
CA HIS A 226 -14.75 5.86 8.00
C HIS A 226 -13.60 6.80 7.60
N GLY A 227 -13.88 8.09 7.43
CA GLY A 227 -12.91 9.11 7.08
C GLY A 227 -11.73 9.20 8.06
N GLY A 228 -10.57 9.60 7.56
CA GLY A 228 -9.39 9.90 8.39
C GLY A 228 -9.50 11.29 9.02
N LEU A 229 -8.93 11.46 10.21
CA LEU A 229 -8.83 12.76 10.86
C LEU A 229 -7.67 13.56 10.24
N VAL A 230 -7.90 14.81 9.88
CA VAL A 230 -6.93 15.64 9.15
C VAL A 230 -6.39 16.73 10.05
N PHE A 231 -5.06 16.82 10.10
CA PHE A 231 -4.34 17.93 10.72
C PHE A 231 -3.65 18.81 9.67
N HIS A 232 -3.65 20.11 9.89
CA HIS A 232 -2.87 21.08 9.12
C HIS A 232 -1.68 21.53 9.95
N ILE A 233 -0.48 21.03 9.62
CA ILE A 233 0.72 21.32 10.41
C ILE A 233 1.67 22.19 9.57
N PRO A 234 2.08 23.36 10.08
CA PRO A 234 3.04 24.20 9.39
C PRO A 234 4.38 23.51 9.24
N HIS A 235 5.09 23.88 8.18
CA HIS A 235 6.49 23.50 8.04
C HIS A 235 7.33 24.29 9.05
N GLU A 236 8.44 23.72 9.50
CA GLU A 236 9.45 24.37 10.36
C GLU A 236 9.73 25.82 9.93
N THR A 237 9.99 26.01 8.63
CA THR A 237 10.13 27.31 7.98
C THR A 237 8.76 27.88 7.56
N ARG A 238 8.43 29.08 8.04
CA ARG A 238 7.15 29.79 7.76
C ARG A 238 6.86 30.06 6.28
N SER A 239 7.88 30.02 5.41
CA SER A 239 7.74 30.30 3.99
C SER A 239 7.01 29.21 3.19
N ARG A 240 6.84 28.02 3.77
CA ARG A 240 6.28 26.85 3.07
C ARG A 240 4.85 26.56 3.49
N LYS A 241 4.09 26.04 2.53
CA LYS A 241 2.69 25.63 2.74
C LYS A 241 2.60 24.57 3.86
N PRO A 242 1.57 24.65 4.72
CA PRO A 242 1.31 23.64 5.73
C PRO A 242 1.03 22.29 5.08
N ALA A 243 1.44 21.20 5.74
CA ALA A 243 1.12 19.85 5.29
C ALA A 243 -0.26 19.44 5.82
N LYS A 244 -1.06 18.86 4.92
CA LYS A 244 -2.26 18.09 5.27
C LYS A 244 -1.82 16.69 5.69
N ILE A 245 -2.14 16.32 6.93
CA ILE A 245 -1.72 15.06 7.55
C ILE A 245 -2.96 14.29 7.97
N ASP A 246 -3.29 13.25 7.20
CA ASP A 246 -4.39 12.35 7.52
C ASP A 246 -3.91 11.28 8.51
N VAL A 247 -4.58 11.19 9.65
CA VAL A 247 -4.31 10.29 10.75
C VAL A 247 -5.54 9.42 11.09
N GLY A 248 -5.28 8.41 11.91
CA GLY A 248 -6.26 7.42 12.31
C GLY A 248 -6.05 6.10 11.60
N ILE A 249 -6.98 5.19 11.81
CA ILE A 249 -6.91 3.83 11.28
C ILE A 249 -7.67 3.73 9.98
N PHE A 250 -7.03 3.07 9.02
CA PHE A 250 -7.67 2.66 7.80
C PHE A 250 -8.47 1.38 8.03
N ARG A 251 -9.71 1.30 7.52
CA ARG A 251 -10.69 0.25 7.88
C ARG A 251 -10.93 0.20 9.40
N PRO A 252 -11.66 1.20 9.95
CA PRO A 252 -11.95 1.22 11.37
C PRO A 252 -12.80 0.00 11.79
N ALA A 253 -12.61 -0.45 13.03
CA ALA A 253 -13.35 -1.54 13.64
C ALA A 253 -14.81 -1.14 13.95
N CYS A 254 -15.06 0.16 14.17
CA CYS A 254 -16.39 0.71 14.42
C CYS A 254 -16.64 1.97 13.59
N LYS A 255 -17.91 2.30 13.38
CA LYS A 255 -18.32 3.57 12.76
C LYS A 255 -17.79 4.75 13.58
N TYR A 256 -17.38 5.82 12.91
CA TYR A 256 -16.88 7.05 13.54
C TYR A 256 -15.63 6.87 14.43
N GLN A 257 -14.88 5.77 14.31
CA GLN A 257 -13.70 5.52 15.15
C GLN A 257 -12.68 6.67 15.13
N ASN A 258 -12.45 7.27 13.96
CA ASN A 258 -11.50 8.38 13.81
C ASN A 258 -12.07 9.72 14.37
N TYR A 259 -13.40 9.85 14.48
CA TYR A 259 -14.04 10.96 15.18
C TYR A 259 -13.83 10.86 16.68
N VAL A 260 -14.01 9.65 17.20
CA VAL A 260 -13.75 9.31 18.60
C VAL A 260 -12.29 9.57 18.95
N LEU A 261 -11.35 9.26 18.04
CA LEU A 261 -9.93 9.61 18.17
C LEU A 261 -9.70 11.12 18.29
N GLY A 262 -10.38 11.94 17.48
CA GLY A 262 -10.26 13.40 17.57
C GLY A 262 -10.72 13.93 18.94
N LYS A 263 -11.84 13.42 19.45
CA LYS A 263 -12.33 13.75 20.80
C LYS A 263 -11.36 13.33 21.89
N PHE A 264 -10.77 12.14 21.77
CA PHE A 264 -9.72 11.67 22.66
C PHE A 264 -8.51 12.62 22.66
N LEU A 265 -7.99 12.98 21.49
CA LEU A 265 -6.83 13.87 21.39
C LEU A 265 -7.11 15.25 22.00
N ASN A 266 -8.32 15.77 21.83
CA ASN A 266 -8.71 17.04 22.45
C ASN A 266 -8.66 16.96 23.99
N HIS A 267 -9.14 15.86 24.59
CA HIS A 267 -9.10 15.64 26.04
C HIS A 267 -7.67 15.34 26.54
N TYR A 268 -6.91 14.56 25.78
CA TYR A 268 -5.54 14.20 26.12
C TYR A 268 -4.61 15.41 26.14
N LEU A 269 -4.74 16.31 25.15
CA LEU A 269 -3.89 17.50 25.03
C LEU A 269 -4.29 18.64 25.97
N SER A 270 -5.54 18.64 26.45
CA SER A 270 -6.01 19.63 27.42
C SER A 270 -5.73 19.22 28.87
N SER A 271 -5.45 17.94 29.14
CA SER A 271 -5.15 17.47 30.49
C SER A 271 -3.80 18.01 31.00
N THR A 272 -3.73 18.30 32.29
CA THR A 272 -2.53 18.73 32.99
C THR A 272 -1.58 17.56 33.29
N ASN A 273 -2.11 16.35 33.47
CA ASN A 273 -1.32 15.14 33.68
C ASN A 273 -1.89 13.97 32.86
N PRO A 274 -1.65 13.98 31.53
CA PRO A 274 -2.27 13.03 30.62
C PRO A 274 -1.73 11.60 30.78
N ALA A 275 -0.49 11.43 31.25
CA ALA A 275 0.14 10.13 31.45
C ALA A 275 -0.64 9.28 32.45
N VAL A 276 -1.00 9.88 33.60
CA VAL A 276 -1.74 9.19 34.66
C VAL A 276 -3.21 9.01 34.27
N GLU A 277 -3.84 10.07 33.79
CA GLU A 277 -5.29 10.08 33.49
C GLU A 277 -5.67 9.10 32.36
N PHE A 278 -4.84 9.01 31.32
CA PHE A 278 -5.16 8.20 30.13
C PHE A 278 -4.42 6.86 30.03
N SER A 279 -3.59 6.51 31.02
CA SER A 279 -2.86 5.24 31.08
C SER A 279 -3.73 4.01 30.75
N ASN A 280 -4.93 3.96 31.32
CA ASN A 280 -5.90 2.87 31.12
C ASN A 280 -6.35 2.68 29.66
N TYR A 281 -6.27 3.71 28.81
CA TYR A 281 -6.69 3.65 27.41
C TYR A 281 -5.60 3.13 26.45
N PHE A 282 -4.37 2.95 26.93
CA PHE A 282 -3.24 2.47 26.11
C PHE A 282 -3.05 0.95 26.15
N HIS A 283 -3.93 0.22 26.82
CA HIS A 283 -3.94 -1.24 26.84
C HIS A 283 -4.97 -1.81 25.88
N LYS A 284 -4.62 -2.90 25.21
CA LYS A 284 -5.52 -3.62 24.30
C LYS A 284 -6.29 -4.68 25.07
N GLU A 285 -7.62 -4.57 25.05
CA GLU A 285 -8.49 -5.48 25.80
C GLU A 285 -8.90 -6.69 24.94
N LYS A 286 -9.21 -6.48 23.65
CA LYS A 286 -9.72 -7.55 22.78
C LYS A 286 -9.04 -7.61 21.43
N PHE A 287 -8.82 -8.84 20.95
CA PHE A 287 -8.44 -9.11 19.57
C PHE A 287 -9.68 -9.23 18.69
N ILE A 288 -9.68 -8.57 17.52
CA ILE A 288 -10.80 -8.59 16.56
C ILE A 288 -10.25 -9.01 15.19
N LEU A 289 -11.06 -9.66 14.34
CA LEU A 289 -10.67 -10.04 12.97
C LEU A 289 -10.14 -8.86 12.14
N SER A 290 -10.68 -7.65 12.36
CA SER A 290 -10.17 -6.43 11.72
C SER A 290 -8.70 -6.15 12.08
N ASP A 291 -8.19 -6.64 13.20
CA ASP A 291 -6.79 -6.53 13.58
C ASP A 291 -5.89 -7.39 12.68
N VAL A 292 -6.37 -8.54 12.18
CA VAL A 292 -5.66 -9.38 11.19
C VAL A 292 -5.58 -8.64 9.85
N PHE A 293 -6.71 -8.11 9.38
CA PHE A 293 -6.75 -7.34 8.14
C PHE A 293 -5.90 -6.07 8.26
N ASN A 294 -5.93 -5.38 9.39
CA ASN A 294 -5.11 -4.20 9.62
C ASN A 294 -3.63 -4.55 9.72
N TRP A 295 -3.27 -5.69 10.32
CA TRP A 295 -1.89 -6.19 10.28
C TRP A 295 -1.42 -6.42 8.85
N PHE A 296 -2.26 -7.02 8.00
CA PHE A 296 -1.96 -7.28 6.60
C PHE A 296 -1.66 -5.98 5.81
N TYR A 297 -2.48 -4.94 5.96
CA TYR A 297 -2.23 -3.64 5.33
C TYR A 297 -1.11 -2.82 6.01
N GLN A 298 -0.70 -3.20 7.21
CA GLN A 298 0.43 -2.60 7.92
C GLN A 298 1.71 -3.43 7.80
N PHE A 299 1.70 -4.49 6.99
CA PHE A 299 2.91 -5.25 6.73
C PHE A 299 3.88 -4.39 5.93
N SER A 300 5.14 -4.39 6.35
CA SER A 300 6.23 -3.69 5.69
C SER A 300 7.51 -4.50 5.91
N LEU A 301 8.25 -4.76 4.85
CA LEU A 301 9.55 -5.46 4.93
C LEU A 301 10.68 -4.49 5.24
N PHE A 302 10.51 -3.23 4.88
CA PHE A 302 11.51 -2.21 5.14
C PHE A 302 11.26 -1.57 6.51
N PRO A 303 12.31 -1.30 7.30
CA PRO A 303 12.15 -0.51 8.51
C PRO A 303 11.53 0.84 8.15
N ALA A 304 10.77 1.43 9.07
CA ALA A 304 10.32 2.81 8.91
C ALA A 304 11.55 3.69 8.61
N ILE A 305 11.51 4.44 7.49
CA ILE A 305 12.65 5.21 6.98
C ILE A 305 13.31 5.96 8.14
N GLY A 306 14.60 5.70 8.36
CA GLY A 306 15.37 5.99 9.58
C GLY A 306 14.91 7.21 10.36
N TYR A 307 14.24 6.96 11.49
CA TYR A 307 14.00 7.97 12.51
C TYR A 307 15.25 8.05 13.39
N ASN A 308 15.97 9.16 13.30
CA ASN A 308 17.08 9.43 14.20
C ASN A 308 16.53 10.36 15.30
N GLU A 309 16.34 9.78 16.49
CA GLU A 309 15.87 10.46 17.70
C GLU A 309 16.72 11.69 18.00
N LYS A 310 18.04 11.50 18.11
CA LYS A 310 19.00 12.57 18.40
C LYS A 310 18.93 13.71 17.39
N LYS A 311 18.83 13.38 16.09
CA LYS A 311 18.71 14.39 15.02
C LYS A 311 17.38 15.14 15.10
N THR A 312 16.30 14.43 15.45
CA THR A 312 14.98 15.04 15.56
C THR A 312 14.91 15.95 16.78
N GLU A 313 15.44 15.51 17.92
CA GLU A 313 15.56 16.32 19.13
C GLU A 313 16.40 17.57 18.90
N ALA A 314 17.58 17.45 18.29
CA ALA A 314 18.41 18.60 17.95
C ALA A 314 17.63 19.63 17.10
N ARG A 315 16.83 19.16 16.14
CA ARG A 315 16.00 20.01 15.28
C ARG A 315 14.82 20.63 16.01
N ILE A 316 14.22 19.92 16.96
CA ILE A 316 13.19 20.45 17.87
C ILE A 316 13.79 21.57 18.73
N GLN A 317 14.96 21.35 19.31
CA GLN A 317 15.61 22.35 20.16
C GLN A 317 15.98 23.61 19.36
N GLN A 318 16.52 23.44 18.15
CA GLN A 318 16.78 24.56 17.24
C GLN A 318 15.50 25.33 16.94
N TRP A 319 14.41 24.63 16.59
CA TRP A 319 13.14 25.28 16.30
C TRP A 319 12.55 26.02 17.51
N LEU A 320 12.70 25.48 18.72
CA LEU A 320 12.28 26.12 19.96
C LEU A 320 13.09 27.39 20.25
N ALA A 321 14.40 27.38 19.96
CA ALA A 321 15.25 28.56 20.10
C ALA A 321 14.86 29.66 19.09
N ASP A 322 14.55 29.29 17.86
CA ASP A 322 14.13 30.22 16.80
C ASP A 322 12.69 30.76 17.02
N ASN A 323 11.86 30.04 17.78
CA ASN A 323 10.47 30.39 18.06
C ASN A 323 10.22 30.39 19.58
N PRO A 324 10.78 31.38 20.32
CA PRO A 324 10.51 31.51 21.75
C PRO A 324 9.01 31.72 21.99
N GLU A 325 8.53 31.32 23.18
CA GLU A 325 7.15 31.64 23.56
C GLU A 325 6.99 33.14 23.68
N ALA A 326 5.95 33.68 23.05
CA ALA A 326 5.56 35.05 23.34
C ALA A 326 5.23 35.12 24.85
N PRO A 327 5.69 36.15 25.57
CA PRO A 327 5.31 36.33 26.97
C PRO A 327 3.79 36.36 27.07
N ASP A 328 3.25 35.75 28.14
CA ASP A 328 1.82 35.61 28.42
C ASP A 328 1.19 36.99 28.63
N ASN A 329 0.95 37.71 27.52
CA ASN A 329 0.33 39.02 27.55
C ASN A 329 -1.18 38.81 27.43
N HIS A 330 -1.85 38.83 28.58
CA HIS A 330 -3.31 38.68 28.72
C HIS A 330 -4.11 39.74 27.93
N ASP A 331 -3.45 40.74 27.33
CA ASP A 331 -4.04 41.84 26.56
C ASP A 331 -3.98 41.67 25.03
N ASN A 332 -3.63 40.48 24.50
CA ASN A 332 -3.57 40.28 23.05
C ASN A 332 -4.97 40.46 22.40
N PRO A 333 -5.16 41.40 21.43
CA PRO A 333 -6.46 41.64 20.79
C PRO A 333 -7.04 40.39 20.10
N LEU A 334 -6.17 39.51 19.60
CA LEU A 334 -6.55 38.26 18.95
C LEU A 334 -7.16 37.27 19.95
N PHE A 335 -6.75 37.35 21.23
CA PHE A 335 -7.30 36.56 22.33
C PHE A 335 -8.73 36.99 22.68
N LYS A 336 -8.98 38.28 22.87
CA LYS A 336 -10.36 38.81 23.06
C LYS A 336 -11.26 38.48 21.88
N LEU A 337 -10.72 38.48 20.66
CA LEU A 337 -11.47 38.10 19.47
C LEU A 337 -11.87 36.61 19.49
N MET A 338 -10.93 35.70 19.78
CA MET A 338 -11.21 34.26 19.82
C MET A 338 -12.12 33.87 20.98
N GLU A 339 -11.99 34.53 22.13
CA GLU A 339 -12.86 34.32 23.30
C GLU A 339 -14.29 34.81 23.01
N ASN A 340 -14.44 35.98 22.38
CA ASN A 340 -15.75 36.48 21.93
C ASN A 340 -16.39 35.59 20.86
N PHE A 341 -15.59 34.99 19.96
CA PHE A 341 -16.10 34.01 18.98
C PHE A 341 -16.50 32.68 19.62
N ALA A 342 -15.81 32.24 20.68
CA ALA A 342 -16.17 31.04 21.41
C ALA A 342 -17.47 31.23 22.21
N ASN A 343 -17.66 32.42 22.79
CA ASN A 343 -18.83 32.74 23.62
C ASN A 343 -20.09 33.09 22.80
N ASN A 344 -19.96 33.45 21.51
CA ASN A 344 -21.08 33.88 20.66
C ASN A 344 -21.56 32.86 19.61
N LYS A 345 -21.20 31.57 19.69
CA LYS A 345 -21.81 30.57 18.80
C LYS A 345 -23.13 30.07 19.40
N PRO A 346 -24.30 30.30 18.75
CA PRO A 346 -25.51 29.59 19.10
C PRO A 346 -25.37 28.11 18.71
N ASP A 347 -25.77 27.23 19.61
CA ASP A 347 -25.91 25.78 19.40
C ASP A 347 -26.79 25.50 18.16
N ARG A 348 -26.18 25.35 16.99
CA ARG A 348 -26.89 25.01 15.74
C ARG A 348 -26.26 23.85 14.98
N PHE A 349 -25.68 22.88 15.68
CA PHE A 349 -25.20 21.64 15.05
C PHE A 349 -25.66 20.35 15.75
N TYR A 350 -26.69 20.43 16.58
CA TYR A 350 -27.43 19.26 17.05
C TYR A 350 -28.94 19.51 16.95
N GLN A 351 -29.48 19.38 15.73
CA GLN A 351 -30.86 18.97 15.47
C GLN A 351 -30.85 17.96 14.33
#